data_AF-A0A6G1GRB8-F1
#
_entry.id   AF-A0A6G1GRB8-F1
#
_cell.length_a   1.000
_cell.length_b   1.000
_cell.length_c   1.000
_cell.angle_alpha   90.00
_cell.angle_beta   90.00
_cell.angle_gamma   90.00
#
_symmetry.space_group_name_H-M   'P 1'
#
loop_
_entity.id
_entity.type
_entity.pdbx_description
1 polymer ?
#
loop_
_entity_poly.entity_id
_entity_poly.type
_entity_poly.pdbx_seq_one_letter_code
_entity_poly.pdbx_strand_id
1 'polypeptide(L)'
;MRLDLKINTAPIAMSACLKPCLRQTALSTYDHVLLWINEIDWKEQIRLITTATILGGAICLITNLLSRRYGDTFDVETWIHLPDWVKTFPNTPSAPRRTGPTCVPRPMPKHRDRTKRTVIQRLEIYLFAWPSRGGVIILDCAEAVDLEFLGLDTFNPPEKRLDDQAAEDAFCQRLLLLGAKWWCSERRAQFLKAAEEMDPAAIEALGEEREAAPTMRERRWVCVGWPSSEEGFWVSEFDTTLWEVEEEDNVVPDDTARLRLARTMDERCEMLEKHFKGRFYRDVGEYEGFAFLNSWAEKEAGTWVD
;
A
#
# COMPACT_ATOMS: atom_id res chain seq x y z
N MET A 1 37.79 0.32 -42.55
CA MET A 1 38.42 -0.18 -41.31
C MET A 1 37.30 -0.57 -40.35
N ARG A 2 36.83 -1.81 -40.43
CA ARG A 2 35.76 -2.39 -39.59
C ARG A 2 36.44 -3.41 -38.67
N LEU A 3 36.20 -3.30 -37.36
CA LEU A 3 36.63 -4.28 -36.37
C LEU A 3 35.45 -5.22 -36.11
N ASP A 4 35.54 -6.44 -36.63
CA ASP A 4 34.68 -7.56 -36.28
C ASP A 4 35.17 -8.18 -34.97
N LEU A 5 34.34 -8.14 -33.93
CA LEU A 5 34.56 -8.88 -32.68
C LEU A 5 33.64 -10.11 -32.68
N LYS A 6 34.23 -11.28 -32.95
CA LYS A 6 33.59 -12.59 -32.79
C LYS A 6 33.51 -12.92 -31.29
N ILE A 7 32.30 -13.00 -30.75
CA ILE A 7 32.03 -13.61 -29.45
C ILE A 7 31.78 -15.10 -29.68
N ASN A 8 32.68 -15.95 -29.16
CA ASN A 8 32.51 -17.40 -29.15
C ASN A 8 31.54 -17.79 -28.02
N THR A 9 30.47 -18.48 -28.39
CA THR A 9 29.52 -19.15 -27.50
C THR A 9 29.89 -20.63 -27.33
N ALA A 10 30.08 -21.09 -26.08
CA ALA A 10 29.77 -22.45 -25.57
C ALA A 10 30.25 -22.62 -24.10
N PRO A 11 29.71 -23.57 -23.31
CA PRO A 11 28.31 -23.95 -23.13
C PRO A 11 27.86 -23.85 -21.66
N ILE A 12 26.54 -23.73 -21.49
CA ILE A 12 25.80 -23.80 -20.23
C ILE A 12 25.86 -25.25 -19.72
N ALA A 13 26.63 -25.52 -18.67
CA ALA A 13 26.58 -26.80 -17.94
C ALA A 13 27.14 -26.70 -16.51
N MET A 14 26.62 -25.80 -15.66
CA MET A 14 26.80 -25.86 -14.20
C MET A 14 25.65 -25.16 -13.46
N SER A 15 24.39 -25.55 -13.72
CA SER A 15 23.22 -24.93 -13.08
C SER A 15 22.48 -25.84 -12.08
N ALA A 16 22.93 -27.06 -11.80
CA ALA A 16 22.11 -28.01 -11.04
C ALA A 16 22.49 -28.21 -9.55
N CYS A 17 23.69 -27.82 -9.08
CA CYS A 17 24.12 -28.14 -7.71
C CYS A 17 24.27 -26.96 -6.74
N LEU A 18 24.00 -25.71 -7.15
CA LEU A 18 24.26 -24.52 -6.31
C LEU A 18 23.02 -23.80 -5.77
N LYS A 19 21.80 -24.30 -6.05
CA LYS A 19 20.56 -23.64 -5.62
C LYS A 19 20.12 -23.88 -4.16
N PRO A 20 20.46 -24.98 -3.46
CA PRO A 20 19.94 -25.16 -2.09
C PRO A 20 20.72 -24.41 -0.99
N CYS A 21 22.04 -24.26 -1.08
CA CYS A 21 22.84 -23.71 0.04
C CYS A 21 22.93 -22.18 0.12
N LEU A 22 22.67 -21.45 -0.98
CA LEU A 22 22.78 -19.98 -0.98
C LEU A 22 21.50 -19.26 -0.53
N ARG A 23 20.40 -19.98 -0.26
CA ARG A 23 19.08 -19.39 -0.03
C ARG A 23 18.76 -19.05 1.44
N GLN A 24 19.55 -19.53 2.41
CA GLN A 24 19.19 -19.38 3.84
C GLN A 24 20.06 -18.42 4.65
N THR A 25 21.28 -18.10 4.21
CA THR A 25 22.20 -17.22 4.98
C THR A 25 22.53 -15.90 4.30
N ALA A 26 22.24 -15.72 3.00
CA ALA A 26 22.59 -14.49 2.28
C ALA A 26 21.49 -13.40 2.28
N LEU A 27 20.22 -13.76 2.46
CA LEU A 27 19.11 -12.81 2.36
C LEU A 27 18.97 -11.93 3.63
N SER A 28 19.13 -12.49 4.84
CA SER A 28 18.94 -11.68 6.07
C SER A 28 20.05 -10.64 6.31
N THR A 29 21.27 -10.88 5.82
CA THR A 29 22.38 -9.91 5.92
C THR A 29 22.36 -8.88 4.80
N TYR A 30 21.75 -9.17 3.64
CA TYR A 30 21.60 -8.19 2.55
C TYR A 30 20.55 -7.12 2.90
N ASP A 31 19.45 -7.51 3.54
CA ASP A 31 18.36 -6.58 3.89
C ASP A 31 18.77 -5.61 5.01
N HIS A 32 19.60 -6.04 5.96
CA HIS A 32 20.15 -5.15 6.99
C HIS A 32 21.23 -4.19 6.49
N VAL A 33 21.97 -4.55 5.43
CA VAL A 33 22.99 -3.65 4.84
C VAL A 33 22.34 -2.58 3.96
N LEU A 34 21.21 -2.87 3.31
CA LEU A 34 20.50 -1.90 2.46
C LEU A 34 19.79 -0.79 3.25
N LEU A 35 19.37 -1.06 4.48
CA LEU A 35 18.70 -0.08 5.36
C LEU A 35 19.65 0.94 6.00
N TRP A 36 20.97 0.78 5.85
CA TRP A 36 22.00 1.70 6.38
C TRP A 36 22.61 2.62 5.30
N ILE A 37 22.00 2.68 4.11
CA ILE A 37 22.62 3.27 2.90
C ILE A 37 22.27 4.77 2.69
N ASN A 38 21.36 5.36 3.45
CA ASN A 38 20.88 6.71 3.13
C ASN A 38 21.73 7.90 3.66
N GLU A 39 22.83 7.67 4.39
CA GLU A 39 23.66 8.78 4.93
C GLU A 39 25.15 8.73 4.59
N ILE A 40 25.62 7.75 3.80
CA ILE A 40 27.06 7.58 3.53
C ILE A 40 27.41 8.07 2.11
N ASP A 41 28.46 8.90 2.01
CA ASP A 41 29.07 9.38 0.75
C ASP A 41 29.25 8.22 -0.25
N TRP A 42 28.83 8.42 -1.50
CA TRP A 42 28.81 7.40 -2.56
C TRP A 42 30.17 6.71 -2.77
N LYS A 43 31.27 7.38 -2.42
CA LYS A 43 32.63 6.81 -2.44
C LYS A 43 32.87 5.73 -1.39
N GLU A 44 32.31 5.90 -0.19
CA GLU A 44 32.36 4.91 0.89
C GLU A 44 31.45 3.71 0.60
N GLN A 45 30.31 3.95 -0.07
CA GLN A 45 29.43 2.87 -0.53
C GLN A 45 30.12 1.96 -1.56
N ILE A 46 30.80 2.55 -2.56
CA ILE A 46 31.57 1.78 -3.55
C ILE A 46 32.68 0.99 -2.86
N ARG A 47 33.36 1.56 -1.85
CA ARG A 47 34.39 0.84 -1.08
C ARG A 47 33.79 -0.36 -0.35
N LEU A 48 32.69 -0.19 0.38
CA LEU A 48 32.03 -1.27 1.14
C LEU A 48 31.58 -2.41 0.23
N ILE A 49 30.91 -2.11 -0.88
CA ILE A 49 30.45 -3.11 -1.85
C ILE A 49 31.64 -3.84 -2.49
N THR A 50 32.70 -3.09 -2.86
CA THR A 50 33.89 -3.67 -3.48
C THR A 50 34.63 -4.58 -2.49
N THR A 51 34.77 -4.16 -1.23
CA THR A 51 35.40 -4.96 -0.17
C THR A 51 34.60 -6.22 0.14
N ALA A 52 33.27 -6.13 0.26
CA ALA A 52 32.41 -7.29 0.50
C ALA A 52 32.48 -8.31 -0.66
N THR A 53 32.51 -7.82 -1.90
CA THR A 53 32.63 -8.68 -3.09
C THR A 53 34.00 -9.37 -3.15
N ILE A 54 35.08 -8.64 -2.85
CA ILE A 54 36.44 -9.20 -2.80
C ILE A 54 36.54 -10.24 -1.68
N LEU A 55 35.98 -9.95 -0.50
CA LEU A 55 36.02 -10.85 0.64
C LEU A 55 35.20 -12.12 0.39
N GLY A 56 33.99 -11.99 -0.18
CA GLY A 56 33.17 -13.13 -0.58
C GLY A 56 33.86 -13.99 -1.64
N GLY A 57 34.48 -13.36 -2.64
CA GLY A 57 35.27 -14.05 -3.65
C GLY A 57 36.48 -14.78 -3.06
N ALA A 58 37.20 -14.15 -2.13
CA ALA A 58 38.33 -14.76 -1.43
C ALA A 58 37.90 -15.95 -0.57
N ILE A 59 36.79 -15.83 0.16
CA ILE A 59 36.22 -16.93 0.96
C ILE A 59 35.84 -18.11 0.06
N CYS A 60 35.14 -17.87 -1.05
CA CYS A 60 34.79 -18.91 -2.02
C CYS A 60 36.00 -19.57 -2.70
N LEU A 61 37.07 -18.81 -2.95
CA LEU A 61 38.31 -19.33 -3.51
C LEU A 61 39.04 -20.20 -2.49
N ILE A 62 39.13 -19.73 -1.23
CA ILE A 62 39.78 -20.45 -0.14
C ILE A 62 39.03 -21.76 0.16
N THR A 63 37.69 -21.74 0.24
CA THR A 63 36.92 -22.97 0.45
C THR A 63 37.09 -23.97 -0.70
N ASN A 64 37.10 -23.53 -1.96
CA ASN A 64 37.39 -24.41 -3.10
C ASN A 64 38.81 -25.00 -3.05
N LEU A 65 39.82 -24.20 -2.68
CA LEU A 65 41.20 -24.68 -2.56
C LEU A 65 41.36 -25.67 -1.40
N LEU A 66 40.67 -25.45 -0.29
CA LEU A 66 40.67 -26.34 0.86
C LEU A 66 39.95 -27.67 0.53
N SER A 67 38.78 -27.63 -0.11
CA SER A 67 38.09 -28.85 -0.56
C SER A 67 38.92 -29.65 -1.55
N ARG A 68 39.64 -29.00 -2.49
CA ARG A 68 40.54 -29.70 -3.43
C ARG A 68 41.77 -30.32 -2.75
N ARG A 69 42.23 -29.74 -1.64
CA ARG A 69 43.44 -30.20 -0.94
C ARG A 69 43.17 -31.30 0.08
N TYR A 70 41.98 -31.31 0.69
CA TYR A 70 41.65 -32.21 1.80
C TYR A 70 40.48 -33.19 1.51
N GLY A 71 39.85 -33.12 0.33
CA GLY A 71 38.75 -34.01 -0.07
C GLY A 71 37.46 -33.80 0.74
N ASP A 72 36.52 -34.74 0.65
CA ASP A 72 35.15 -34.69 1.23
C ASP A 72 35.08 -34.69 2.78
N THR A 73 36.20 -34.49 3.47
CA THR A 73 36.23 -34.40 4.94
C THR A 73 36.19 -32.98 5.49
N PHE A 74 36.09 -31.96 4.61
CA PHE A 74 36.01 -30.56 5.03
C PHE A 74 34.55 -30.11 5.21
N ASP A 75 34.05 -30.25 6.44
CA ASP A 75 32.74 -29.72 6.85
C ASP A 75 32.87 -28.25 7.28
N VAL A 76 32.16 -27.37 6.57
CA VAL A 76 32.18 -25.91 6.77
C VAL A 76 31.52 -25.52 8.10
N GLU A 77 30.62 -26.34 8.64
CA GLU A 77 29.93 -26.05 9.91
C GLU A 77 30.88 -26.05 11.12
N THR A 78 31.96 -26.83 11.07
CA THR A 78 32.91 -26.93 12.19
C THR A 78 33.85 -25.72 12.37
N TRP A 79 33.94 -24.82 11.38
CA TRP A 79 34.91 -23.69 11.44
C TRP A 79 34.29 -22.34 11.82
N ILE A 80 32.96 -22.21 11.75
CA ILE A 80 32.26 -20.98 12.16
C ILE A 80 31.72 -21.19 13.58
N HIS A 81 32.62 -21.25 14.56
CA HIS A 81 32.23 -21.01 15.95
C HIS A 81 31.84 -19.53 16.09
N LEU A 82 30.58 -19.21 15.84
CA LEU A 82 29.99 -17.94 16.25
C LEU A 82 30.15 -17.81 17.78
N PRO A 83 30.70 -16.69 18.28
CA PRO A 83 30.86 -16.47 19.71
C PRO A 83 29.52 -16.60 20.45
N ASP A 84 29.52 -17.22 21.64
CA ASP A 84 28.29 -17.53 22.39
C ASP A 84 27.44 -16.30 22.76
N TRP A 85 28.00 -15.09 22.70
CA TRP A 85 27.25 -13.85 22.89
C TRP A 85 26.26 -13.53 21.75
N VAL A 86 26.41 -14.15 20.57
CA VAL A 86 25.44 -14.04 19.47
C VAL A 86 24.19 -14.90 19.73
N LYS A 87 24.29 -15.92 20.59
CA LYS A 87 23.18 -16.83 20.94
C LYS A 87 22.32 -16.34 22.12
N THR A 88 22.68 -15.23 22.73
CA THR A 88 22.06 -14.73 23.97
C THR A 88 21.53 -13.31 23.79
N PHE A 89 20.56 -13.15 22.89
CA PHE A 89 19.63 -12.02 23.03
C PHE A 89 18.66 -12.34 24.17
N PRO A 90 18.57 -11.50 25.22
CA PRO A 90 17.60 -11.70 26.27
C PRO A 90 16.19 -11.61 25.68
N ASN A 91 15.39 -12.65 25.88
CA ASN A 91 13.94 -12.63 25.62
C ASN A 91 13.34 -11.48 26.42
N THR A 92 13.02 -10.37 25.75
CA THR A 92 12.25 -9.29 26.33
C THR A 92 10.89 -9.87 26.73
N PRO A 93 10.44 -9.72 27.99
CA PRO A 93 9.13 -10.20 28.39
C PRO A 93 8.07 -9.52 27.52
N SER A 94 7.28 -10.34 26.82
CA SER A 94 6.15 -9.87 26.02
C SER A 94 5.19 -9.09 26.92
N ALA A 95 5.06 -7.80 26.62
CA ALA A 95 4.07 -6.95 27.26
C ALA A 95 2.67 -7.56 27.08
N PRO A 96 1.76 -7.41 28.07
CA PRO A 96 0.42 -7.96 27.98
C PRO A 96 -0.29 -7.41 26.74
N ARG A 97 -0.82 -8.31 25.90
CA ARG A 97 -1.67 -8.02 24.74
C ARG A 97 -2.78 -7.06 25.17
N ARG A 98 -2.73 -5.82 24.67
CA ARG A 98 -3.89 -4.93 24.65
C ARG A 98 -4.81 -5.39 23.53
N THR A 99 -5.86 -6.12 23.88
CA THR A 99 -6.99 -6.37 23.00
C THR A 99 -7.83 -5.10 22.92
N GLY A 100 -7.76 -4.40 21.78
CA GLY A 100 -8.68 -3.34 21.40
C GLY A 100 -8.01 -2.20 20.62
N PRO A 101 -8.47 -1.86 19.39
CA PRO A 101 -8.00 -0.67 18.68
C PRO A 101 -8.55 0.55 19.42
N THR A 102 -7.71 1.20 20.23
CA THR A 102 -8.06 2.48 20.82
C THR A 102 -7.24 3.54 20.09
N CYS A 103 -7.87 4.26 19.17
CA CYS A 103 -7.33 5.54 18.70
C CYS A 103 -7.19 6.46 19.93
N VAL A 104 -6.01 6.49 20.54
CA VAL A 104 -5.77 7.40 21.67
C VAL A 104 -5.71 8.81 21.10
N PRO A 105 -6.56 9.76 21.54
CA PRO A 105 -6.55 11.10 20.98
C PRO A 105 -5.26 11.83 21.42
N ARG A 106 -4.28 11.99 20.52
CA ARG A 106 -3.24 13.01 20.72
C ARG A 106 -3.89 14.41 20.62
N PRO A 107 -3.39 15.42 21.38
CA PRO A 107 -3.93 16.78 21.33
C PRO A 107 -3.89 17.29 19.89
N MET A 108 -5.07 17.60 19.36
CA MET A 108 -5.26 17.96 17.95
C MET A 108 -4.75 19.39 17.68
N PRO A 109 -4.29 19.69 16.45
CA PRO A 109 -4.11 21.05 15.99
C PRO A 109 -5.40 21.86 16.20
N LYS A 110 -5.27 23.09 16.72
CA LYS A 110 -6.38 23.90 17.28
C LYS A 110 -7.42 24.41 16.28
N HIS A 111 -7.29 24.15 14.98
CA HIS A 111 -8.35 24.41 14.01
C HIS A 111 -8.23 23.40 12.85
N ARG A 112 -9.07 22.37 12.86
CA ARG A 112 -9.28 21.54 11.67
C ARG A 112 -10.26 22.26 10.78
N ASP A 113 -9.90 22.48 9.53
CA ASP A 113 -10.82 23.03 8.55
C ASP A 113 -11.85 21.96 8.18
N ARG A 114 -12.99 21.97 8.90
CA ARG A 114 -14.14 21.10 8.62
C ARG A 114 -15.05 21.70 7.54
N THR A 115 -14.56 22.72 6.83
CA THR A 115 -15.32 23.41 5.80
C THR A 115 -14.86 23.07 4.40
N LYS A 116 -13.69 22.45 4.20
CA LYS A 116 -13.22 22.06 2.87
C LYS A 116 -14.14 21.03 2.20
N ARG A 117 -14.34 21.17 0.89
CA ARG A 117 -15.09 20.25 0.02
C ARG A 117 -14.18 19.71 -1.07
N THR A 118 -13.65 20.59 -1.92
CA THR A 118 -12.79 20.19 -3.04
C THR A 118 -11.38 20.68 -2.79
N VAL A 119 -10.42 19.77 -2.82
CA VAL A 119 -8.99 20.10 -2.76
C VAL A 119 -8.34 19.59 -4.03
N ILE A 120 -7.90 20.51 -4.88
CA ILE A 120 -7.19 20.19 -6.12
C ILE A 120 -5.70 20.23 -5.82
N GLN A 121 -5.03 19.09 -5.96
CA GLN A 121 -3.58 18.99 -5.84
C GLN A 121 -2.94 18.78 -7.21
N ARG A 122 -1.61 18.61 -7.23
CA ARG A 122 -0.84 18.49 -8.47
C ARG A 122 -1.26 17.29 -9.34
N LEU A 123 -1.65 16.17 -8.72
CA LEU A 123 -1.91 14.91 -9.41
C LEU A 123 -3.32 14.34 -9.17
N GLU A 124 -4.01 14.84 -8.14
CA GLU A 124 -5.23 14.24 -7.62
C GLU A 124 -6.21 15.34 -7.17
N ILE A 125 -7.50 15.03 -7.26
CA ILE A 125 -8.59 15.85 -6.73
C ILE A 125 -9.22 15.07 -5.58
N TYR A 126 -9.39 15.72 -4.45
CA TYR A 126 -10.02 15.14 -3.27
C TYR A 126 -11.37 15.79 -3.03
N LEU A 127 -12.40 14.97 -2.82
CA LEU A 127 -13.70 15.43 -2.35
C LEU A 127 -13.90 14.99 -0.91
N PHE A 128 -14.17 15.97 -0.05
CA PHE A 128 -14.45 15.79 1.37
C PHE A 128 -15.95 15.95 1.62
N ALA A 129 -16.53 15.11 2.45
CA ALA A 129 -17.86 15.29 3.00
C ALA A 129 -17.88 15.10 4.52
N TRP A 130 -18.73 15.88 5.19
CA TRP A 130 -18.72 16.03 6.65
C TRP A 130 -20.04 15.56 7.26
N PRO A 131 -20.19 14.25 7.49
CA PRO A 131 -21.44 13.68 7.96
C PRO A 131 -21.75 14.13 9.39
N SER A 132 -23.03 14.35 9.68
CA SER A 132 -23.54 14.67 11.03
C SER A 132 -23.19 13.60 12.06
N ARG A 133 -22.98 12.37 11.60
CA ARG A 133 -22.61 11.19 12.42
C ARG A 133 -21.14 11.17 12.84
N GLY A 134 -20.34 12.12 12.34
CA GLY A 134 -18.94 12.30 12.69
C GLY A 134 -17.96 11.67 11.69
N GLY A 135 -16.67 11.97 11.89
CA GLY A 135 -15.61 11.58 10.95
C GLY A 135 -15.57 12.45 9.70
N VAL A 136 -15.07 11.87 8.61
CA VAL A 136 -14.99 12.51 7.29
C VAL A 136 -15.06 11.43 6.21
N ILE A 137 -15.82 11.69 5.15
CA ILE A 137 -15.87 10.84 3.97
C ILE A 137 -14.99 11.49 2.90
N ILE A 138 -14.07 10.72 2.33
CA ILE A 138 -13.09 11.22 1.37
C ILE A 138 -13.14 10.34 0.13
N LEU A 139 -13.38 10.97 -1.03
CA LEU A 139 -13.13 10.37 -2.33
C LEU A 139 -11.77 10.86 -2.82
N ASP A 140 -10.84 9.94 -2.98
CA ASP A 140 -9.52 10.19 -3.56
C ASP A 140 -9.60 10.10 -5.08
N CYS A 141 -8.74 10.84 -5.79
CA CYS A 141 -8.66 10.81 -7.25
C CYS A 141 -9.99 11.07 -7.99
N ALA A 142 -10.82 12.01 -7.50
CA ALA A 142 -12.08 12.34 -8.15
C ALA A 142 -11.89 12.81 -9.61
N GLU A 143 -12.72 12.30 -10.51
CA GLU A 143 -12.68 12.58 -11.95
C GLU A 143 -13.88 13.44 -12.37
N ALA A 144 -13.87 13.92 -13.62
CA ALA A 144 -14.96 14.76 -14.14
C ALA A 144 -16.33 14.05 -14.06
N VAL A 145 -16.38 12.75 -14.31
CA VAL A 145 -17.62 11.95 -14.22
C VAL A 145 -18.13 11.82 -12.79
N ASP A 146 -17.25 11.86 -11.77
CA ASP A 146 -17.65 11.86 -10.36
C ASP A 146 -18.32 13.19 -9.99
N LEU A 147 -17.75 14.30 -10.45
CA LEU A 147 -18.33 15.63 -10.25
C LEU A 147 -19.70 15.75 -10.92
N GLU A 148 -19.84 15.25 -12.16
CA GLU A 148 -21.11 15.21 -12.87
C GLU A 148 -22.16 14.37 -12.14
N PHE A 149 -21.79 13.16 -11.68
CA PHE A 149 -22.66 12.31 -10.87
C PHE A 149 -23.14 12.99 -9.58
N LEU A 150 -22.27 13.77 -8.94
CA LEU A 150 -22.61 14.52 -7.73
C LEU A 150 -23.40 15.81 -8.00
N GLY A 151 -23.56 16.21 -9.28
CA GLY A 151 -24.18 17.46 -9.69
C GLY A 151 -23.33 18.70 -9.39
N LEU A 152 -22.00 18.55 -9.38
CA LEU A 152 -21.05 19.64 -9.16
C LEU A 152 -20.58 20.24 -10.49
N ASP A 153 -20.21 21.52 -10.47
CA ASP A 153 -19.54 22.15 -11.62
C ASP A 153 -18.16 21.51 -11.82
N THR A 154 -17.91 20.96 -13.00
CA THR A 154 -16.64 20.31 -13.38
C THR A 154 -15.50 21.32 -13.55
N PHE A 155 -15.82 22.58 -13.86
CA PHE A 155 -14.82 23.63 -14.06
C PHE A 155 -14.51 24.39 -12.77
N ASN A 156 -15.53 24.61 -11.93
CA ASN A 156 -15.39 25.34 -10.67
C ASN A 156 -16.09 24.58 -9.53
N PRO A 157 -15.58 23.40 -9.15
CA PRO A 157 -16.17 22.63 -8.07
C PRO A 157 -16.08 23.43 -6.76
N PRO A 158 -17.10 23.33 -5.88
CA PRO A 158 -17.14 24.11 -4.66
C PRO A 158 -15.96 23.80 -3.74
N GLU A 159 -15.25 24.83 -3.29
CA GLU A 159 -14.14 24.68 -2.33
C GLU A 159 -14.63 24.35 -0.92
N LYS A 160 -15.85 24.76 -0.58
CA LYS A 160 -16.42 24.62 0.75
C LYS A 160 -17.63 23.68 0.80
N ARG A 161 -17.84 23.08 1.96
CA ARG A 161 -18.98 22.22 2.29
C ARG A 161 -20.29 22.99 2.21
N LEU A 162 -21.40 22.27 2.25
CA LEU A 162 -22.72 22.88 2.35
C LEU A 162 -22.93 23.39 3.78
N ASP A 163 -23.55 24.56 3.91
CA ASP A 163 -23.88 25.12 5.22
C ASP A 163 -24.97 24.31 5.92
N ASP A 164 -25.98 23.87 5.14
CA ASP A 164 -27.06 23.01 5.62
C ASP A 164 -26.59 21.58 5.86
N GLN A 165 -26.75 21.09 7.09
CA GLN A 165 -26.27 19.77 7.47
C GLN A 165 -27.07 18.63 6.84
N ALA A 166 -28.37 18.81 6.57
CA ALA A 166 -29.17 17.78 5.92
C ALA A 166 -28.75 17.61 4.45
N ALA A 167 -28.50 18.71 3.75
CA ALA A 167 -27.94 18.70 2.41
C ALA A 167 -26.51 18.12 2.38
N GLU A 168 -25.69 18.42 3.40
CA GLU A 168 -24.37 17.81 3.57
C GLU A 168 -24.46 16.29 3.76
N ASP A 169 -25.38 15.81 4.58
CA ASP A 169 -25.60 14.38 4.82
C ASP A 169 -26.10 13.65 3.57
N ALA A 170 -26.94 14.30 2.76
CA ALA A 170 -27.33 13.78 1.45
C ALA A 170 -26.14 13.72 0.48
N PHE A 171 -25.26 14.73 0.50
CA PHE A 171 -24.02 14.71 -0.27
C PHE A 171 -23.07 13.59 0.20
N CYS A 172 -22.95 13.37 1.52
CA CYS A 172 -22.19 12.27 2.10
C CYS A 172 -22.64 10.90 1.56
N GLN A 173 -23.95 10.66 1.54
CA GLN A 173 -24.52 9.41 1.01
C GLN A 173 -24.17 9.23 -0.47
N ARG A 174 -24.35 10.28 -1.30
CA ARG A 174 -23.97 10.20 -2.73
C ARG A 174 -22.48 9.99 -2.94
N LEU A 175 -21.63 10.58 -2.10
CA LEU A 175 -20.19 10.41 -2.19
C LEU A 175 -19.77 8.96 -1.86
N LEU A 176 -20.43 8.31 -0.90
CA LEU A 176 -20.21 6.89 -0.60
C LEU A 176 -20.53 6.00 -1.80
N LEU A 177 -21.57 6.32 -2.59
CA LEU A 177 -21.93 5.58 -3.81
C LEU A 177 -20.81 5.58 -4.87
N LEU A 178 -19.85 6.49 -4.80
CA LEU A 178 -18.69 6.53 -5.70
C LEU A 178 -17.49 5.71 -5.17
N GLY A 179 -17.65 5.00 -4.06
CA GLY A 179 -16.56 4.23 -3.43
C GLY A 179 -15.72 5.06 -2.45
N ALA A 180 -16.18 6.25 -2.05
CA ALA A 180 -15.48 7.07 -1.06
C ALA A 180 -15.34 6.35 0.30
N LYS A 181 -14.23 6.61 0.99
CA LYS A 181 -13.92 5.98 2.28
C LYS A 181 -14.42 6.83 3.44
N TRP A 182 -14.99 6.19 4.46
CA TRP A 182 -15.45 6.87 5.68
C TRP A 182 -14.46 6.72 6.82
N TRP A 183 -13.67 7.76 7.03
CA TRP A 183 -12.60 7.82 8.01
C TRP A 183 -13.06 8.34 9.37
N CYS A 184 -12.49 7.77 10.45
CA CYS A 184 -12.68 8.27 11.82
C CYS A 184 -12.14 9.69 12.00
N SER A 185 -11.10 10.03 11.24
CA SER A 185 -10.55 11.37 11.18
C SER A 185 -9.74 11.58 9.91
N GLU A 186 -9.62 12.83 9.50
CA GLU A 186 -8.71 13.23 8.42
C GLU A 186 -7.25 12.84 8.72
N ARG A 187 -6.82 12.86 9.98
CA ARG A 187 -5.47 12.42 10.39
C ARG A 187 -5.23 10.96 10.03
N ARG A 188 -6.22 10.10 10.25
CA ARG A 188 -6.13 8.67 9.91
C ARG A 188 -5.99 8.48 8.40
N ALA A 189 -6.83 9.17 7.63
CA ALA A 189 -6.75 9.16 6.17
C ALA A 189 -5.36 9.62 5.67
N GLN A 190 -4.88 10.76 6.16
CA GLN A 190 -3.56 11.30 5.80
C GLN A 190 -2.41 10.37 6.20
N PHE A 191 -2.49 9.77 7.39
CA PHE A 191 -1.48 8.82 7.85
C PHE A 191 -1.40 7.60 6.94
N LEU A 192 -2.53 7.01 6.57
CA LEU A 192 -2.56 5.84 5.70
C LEU A 192 -2.18 6.18 4.25
N LYS A 193 -2.58 7.34 3.73
CA LYS A 193 -2.11 7.82 2.43
C LYS A 193 -0.58 8.02 2.42
N ALA A 194 -0.01 8.60 3.48
CA ALA A 194 1.43 8.73 3.61
C ALA A 194 2.14 7.37 3.64
N ALA A 195 1.55 6.37 4.32
CA ALA A 195 2.09 5.02 4.33
C ALA A 195 2.00 4.34 2.95
N GLU A 196 0.90 4.56 2.21
CA GLU A 196 0.74 4.12 0.81
C GLU A 196 1.82 4.71 -0.11
N GLU A 197 2.17 5.98 0.12
CA GLU A 197 3.23 6.71 -0.59
C GLU A 197 4.64 6.39 -0.08
N MET A 198 4.78 5.38 0.78
CA MET A 198 6.05 4.92 1.36
C MET A 198 6.78 6.01 2.18
N ASP A 199 6.05 6.91 2.84
CA ASP A 199 6.63 7.87 3.76
C ASP A 199 7.33 7.14 4.93
N PRO A 200 8.63 7.38 5.16
CA PRO A 200 9.40 6.63 6.15
C PRO A 200 8.82 6.73 7.57
N ALA A 201 8.29 7.88 7.97
CA ALA A 201 7.76 8.07 9.31
C ALA A 201 6.43 7.34 9.51
N ALA A 202 5.59 7.28 8.47
CA ALA A 202 4.37 6.48 8.50
C ALA A 202 4.65 4.97 8.55
N ILE A 203 5.60 4.50 7.74
CA ILE A 203 6.04 3.10 7.70
C ILE A 203 6.66 2.67 9.04
N GLU A 204 7.55 3.48 9.62
CA GLU A 204 8.14 3.22 10.94
C GLU A 204 7.04 3.14 12.02
N ALA A 205 6.10 4.09 12.02
CA ALA A 205 5.01 4.13 12.99
C ALA A 205 4.09 2.89 12.92
N LEU A 206 3.87 2.33 11.73
CA LEU A 206 3.15 1.06 11.57
C LEU A 206 3.99 -0.13 12.06
N GLY A 207 5.28 -0.18 11.70
CA GLY A 207 6.18 -1.29 12.07
C GLY A 207 6.46 -1.40 13.56
N GLU A 208 6.44 -0.28 14.27
CA GLU A 208 6.58 -0.24 15.72
C GLU A 208 5.23 -0.24 16.46
N GLU A 209 4.11 -0.47 15.76
CA GLU A 209 2.76 -0.51 16.32
C GLU A 209 2.37 0.78 17.08
N ARG A 210 2.97 1.92 16.73
CA ARG A 210 2.66 3.24 17.33
C ARG A 210 1.32 3.79 16.82
N GLU A 211 0.90 3.35 15.65
CA GLU A 211 -0.41 3.60 15.04
C GLU A 211 -1.04 2.25 14.65
N ALA A 212 -2.37 2.15 14.65
CA ALA A 212 -3.07 0.90 14.36
C ALA A 212 -2.84 0.47 12.89
N ALA A 213 -2.74 -0.84 12.65
CA ALA A 213 -2.71 -1.38 11.29
C ALA A 213 -3.95 -0.96 10.48
N PRO A 214 -3.85 -0.82 9.16
CA PRO A 214 -5.03 -0.58 8.30
C PRO A 214 -6.06 -1.70 8.46
N THR A 215 -7.34 -1.35 8.56
CA THR A 215 -8.42 -2.35 8.48
C THR A 215 -8.62 -2.81 7.03
N MET A 216 -9.25 -3.97 6.85
CA MET A 216 -9.57 -4.48 5.50
C MET A 216 -10.32 -3.46 4.64
N ARG A 217 -11.26 -2.70 5.21
CA ARG A 217 -12.01 -1.66 4.48
C ARG A 217 -11.13 -0.46 4.11
N GLU A 218 -10.22 -0.04 5.00
CA GLU A 218 -9.32 1.09 4.76
C GLU A 218 -8.31 0.80 3.64
N ARG A 219 -7.91 -0.47 3.48
CA ARG A 219 -6.95 -0.94 2.47
C ARG A 219 -7.54 -1.06 1.07
N ARG A 220 -8.85 -1.00 0.88
CA ARG A 220 -9.42 -1.24 -0.45
C ARG A 220 -9.25 -0.05 -1.37
N TRP A 221 -8.76 -0.31 -2.57
CA TRP A 221 -9.05 0.55 -3.71
C TRP A 221 -10.43 0.17 -4.22
N VAL A 222 -11.31 1.17 -4.40
CA VAL A 222 -12.69 0.96 -4.83
C VAL A 222 -13.00 1.93 -5.96
N CYS A 223 -13.59 1.44 -7.04
CA CYS A 223 -14.16 2.27 -8.09
C CYS A 223 -15.56 1.77 -8.44
N VAL A 224 -16.49 2.71 -8.59
CA VAL A 224 -17.91 2.42 -8.84
C VAL A 224 -18.38 3.14 -10.10
N GLY A 225 -19.19 2.44 -10.89
CA GLY A 225 -19.91 2.99 -12.05
C GLY A 225 -21.41 2.78 -11.89
N TRP A 226 -22.18 3.84 -12.15
CA TRP A 226 -23.64 3.84 -12.12
C TRP A 226 -24.19 4.01 -13.53
N PRO A 227 -24.67 2.94 -14.19
CA PRO A 227 -25.16 3.06 -15.55
C PRO A 227 -26.39 3.97 -15.60
N SER A 228 -26.59 4.63 -16.73
CA SER A 228 -27.77 5.45 -16.99
C SER A 228 -29.04 4.60 -17.12
N SER A 229 -28.89 3.29 -17.41
CA SER A 229 -29.99 2.33 -17.26
C SER A 229 -30.33 2.20 -15.78
N GLU A 230 -31.61 2.31 -15.41
CA GLU A 230 -32.11 2.41 -14.03
C GLU A 230 -31.85 1.18 -13.13
N GLU A 231 -31.03 0.21 -13.55
CA GLU A 231 -30.78 -1.02 -12.81
C GLU A 231 -29.31 -1.14 -12.38
N GLY A 232 -29.07 -1.04 -11.07
CA GLY A 232 -27.83 -1.48 -10.42
C GLY A 232 -26.60 -0.61 -10.63
N PHE A 233 -25.44 -1.19 -10.31
CA PHE A 233 -24.12 -0.57 -10.42
C PHE A 233 -23.01 -1.60 -10.58
N TRP A 234 -21.86 -1.16 -11.09
CA TRP A 234 -20.64 -1.93 -11.18
C TRP A 234 -19.65 -1.47 -10.12
N VAL A 235 -19.01 -2.41 -9.43
CA VAL A 235 -17.95 -2.12 -8.46
C VAL A 235 -16.73 -3.01 -8.71
N SER A 236 -15.57 -2.37 -8.71
CA SER A 236 -14.27 -3.05 -8.66
C SER A 236 -13.61 -2.73 -7.32
N GLU A 237 -13.06 -3.77 -6.69
CA GLU A 237 -12.46 -3.69 -5.37
C GLU A 237 -11.17 -4.52 -5.35
N PHE A 238 -10.07 -3.89 -4.97
CA PHE A 238 -8.75 -4.50 -4.93
C PHE A 238 -8.07 -4.19 -3.60
N ASP A 239 -7.22 -5.10 -3.11
CA ASP A 239 -6.32 -4.82 -1.99
C ASP A 239 -5.22 -3.86 -2.47
N THR A 240 -5.06 -2.74 -1.77
CA THR A 240 -3.86 -1.92 -1.95
C THR A 240 -2.69 -2.65 -1.31
N THR A 241 -1.49 -2.43 -1.82
CA THR A 241 -0.25 -2.93 -1.19
C THR A 241 0.11 -2.16 0.08
N LEU A 242 -0.86 -1.48 0.70
CA LEU A 242 -0.73 -0.70 1.92
C LEU A 242 -0.43 -1.63 3.08
N TRP A 243 0.82 -1.68 3.54
CA TRP A 243 1.23 -2.53 4.67
C TRP A 243 1.09 -4.03 4.35
N GLU A 244 1.99 -4.53 3.49
CA GLU A 244 2.03 -5.91 2.96
C GLU A 244 0.93 -6.18 1.92
N VAL A 245 1.04 -7.30 1.20
CA VAL A 245 0.00 -7.78 0.29
C VAL A 245 -0.77 -8.86 1.03
N GLU A 246 -2.02 -8.60 1.38
CA GLU A 246 -2.86 -9.61 2.04
C GLU A 246 -3.52 -10.52 0.99
N GLU A 247 -3.83 -9.98 -0.20
CA GLU A 247 -4.44 -10.70 -1.31
C GLU A 247 -3.60 -10.64 -2.59
N GLU A 248 -2.63 -11.56 -2.74
CA GLU A 248 -1.71 -11.59 -3.90
C GLU A 248 -2.43 -11.64 -5.26
N ASP A 249 -3.60 -12.30 -5.33
CA ASP A 249 -4.39 -12.44 -6.55
C ASP A 249 -5.37 -11.27 -6.82
N ASN A 250 -5.44 -10.30 -5.90
CA ASN A 250 -6.40 -9.19 -5.92
C ASN A 250 -5.75 -7.81 -5.71
N VAL A 251 -4.54 -7.64 -6.23
CA VAL A 251 -3.82 -6.37 -6.21
C VAL A 251 -4.42 -5.38 -7.22
N VAL A 252 -4.35 -4.07 -6.90
CA VAL A 252 -4.76 -2.97 -7.78
C VAL A 252 -4.06 -3.09 -9.15
N PRO A 253 -4.80 -3.10 -10.28
CA PRO A 253 -4.19 -3.12 -11.60
C PRO A 253 -3.34 -1.87 -11.89
N ASP A 254 -2.16 -2.06 -12.52
CA ASP A 254 -1.25 -0.97 -12.88
C ASP A 254 -1.86 0.06 -13.84
N ASP A 255 -2.87 -0.33 -14.63
CA ASP A 255 -3.50 0.52 -15.64
C ASP A 255 -4.82 1.17 -15.16
N THR A 256 -5.04 1.31 -13.86
CA THR A 256 -6.20 2.04 -13.28
C THR A 256 -6.37 3.45 -13.82
N ALA A 257 -5.28 4.12 -14.22
CA ALA A 257 -5.34 5.43 -14.88
C ALA A 257 -6.16 5.43 -16.20
N ARG A 258 -6.41 4.26 -16.80
CA ARG A 258 -7.31 4.08 -17.96
C ARG A 258 -8.74 4.53 -17.65
N LEU A 259 -9.21 4.40 -16.40
CA LEU A 259 -10.55 4.81 -15.99
C LEU A 259 -10.80 6.30 -16.22
N ARG A 260 -9.75 7.13 -16.15
CA ARG A 260 -9.79 8.58 -16.46
C ARG A 260 -10.20 8.90 -17.89
N LEU A 261 -10.19 7.91 -18.79
CA LEU A 261 -10.62 8.08 -20.18
C LEU A 261 -12.14 7.98 -20.33
N ALA A 262 -12.85 7.43 -19.35
CA ALA A 262 -14.30 7.41 -19.35
C ALA A 262 -14.85 8.83 -19.21
N ARG A 263 -15.78 9.18 -20.11
CA ARG A 263 -16.44 10.49 -20.16
C ARG A 263 -17.83 10.47 -19.55
N THR A 264 -18.39 9.29 -19.32
CA THR A 264 -19.69 9.08 -18.70
C THR A 264 -19.62 7.91 -17.71
N MET A 265 -20.60 7.81 -16.82
CA MET A 265 -20.70 6.65 -15.93
C MET A 265 -20.96 5.34 -16.69
N ASP A 266 -21.66 5.38 -17.84
CA ASP A 266 -21.85 4.20 -18.70
C ASP A 266 -20.52 3.68 -19.25
N GLU A 267 -19.67 4.59 -19.76
CA GLU A 267 -18.32 4.23 -20.22
C GLU A 267 -17.47 3.68 -19.07
N ARG A 268 -17.58 4.26 -17.87
CA ARG A 268 -16.91 3.73 -16.68
C ARG A 268 -17.42 2.34 -16.32
N CYS A 269 -18.72 2.09 -16.36
CA CYS A 269 -19.29 0.76 -16.13
C CYS A 269 -18.72 -0.28 -17.10
N GLU A 270 -18.67 0.07 -18.39
CA GLU A 270 -18.08 -0.80 -19.42
C GLU A 270 -16.60 -1.08 -19.14
N MET A 271 -15.84 -0.08 -18.69
CA MET A 271 -14.44 -0.30 -18.28
C MET A 271 -14.32 -1.22 -17.07
N LEU A 272 -15.14 -1.00 -16.04
CA LEU A 272 -15.12 -1.82 -14.83
C LEU A 272 -15.43 -3.28 -15.16
N GLU A 273 -16.48 -3.53 -15.95
CA GLU A 273 -16.88 -4.85 -16.44
C GLU A 273 -15.74 -5.52 -17.22
N LYS A 274 -15.20 -4.83 -18.24
CA LYS A 274 -14.30 -5.47 -19.22
C LYS A 274 -12.84 -5.52 -18.79
N HIS A 275 -12.40 -4.61 -17.94
CA HIS A 275 -10.97 -4.42 -17.65
C HIS A 275 -10.61 -4.54 -16.16
N PHE A 276 -11.54 -4.32 -15.23
CA PHE A 276 -11.21 -4.21 -13.81
C PHE A 276 -11.94 -5.22 -12.92
N LYS A 277 -12.29 -6.40 -13.46
CA LYS A 277 -13.00 -7.47 -12.71
C LYS A 277 -14.25 -6.94 -11.99
N GLY A 278 -14.91 -5.94 -12.56
CA GLY A 278 -16.09 -5.31 -11.98
C GLY A 278 -17.19 -6.33 -11.76
N ARG A 279 -17.90 -6.21 -10.64
CA ARG A 279 -19.07 -7.02 -10.33
C ARG A 279 -20.31 -6.14 -10.36
N PHE A 280 -21.37 -6.66 -10.96
CA PHE A 280 -22.66 -5.99 -11.01
C PHE A 280 -23.49 -6.34 -9.78
N TYR A 281 -24.10 -5.33 -9.18
CA TYR A 281 -25.06 -5.46 -8.08
C TYR A 281 -26.33 -4.70 -8.45
N ARG A 282 -27.51 -5.28 -8.15
CA ARG A 282 -28.79 -4.62 -8.46
C ARG A 282 -29.11 -3.54 -7.42
N ASP A 283 -28.75 -3.79 -6.16
CA ASP A 283 -29.03 -2.90 -5.04
C ASP A 283 -27.82 -2.79 -4.11
N VAL A 284 -27.67 -1.63 -3.44
CA VAL A 284 -26.57 -1.39 -2.50
C VAL A 284 -26.67 -2.31 -1.28
N GLY A 285 -27.87 -2.75 -0.90
CA GLY A 285 -28.09 -3.73 0.15
C GLY A 285 -27.66 -5.16 -0.20
N GLU A 286 -27.47 -5.47 -1.50
CA GLU A 286 -26.92 -6.76 -1.96
C GLU A 286 -25.39 -6.76 -2.01
N TYR A 287 -24.74 -5.61 -1.75
CA TYR A 287 -23.29 -5.50 -1.81
C TYR A 287 -22.61 -6.16 -0.61
N GLU A 288 -21.80 -7.19 -0.88
CA GLU A 288 -21.09 -7.99 0.13
C GLU A 288 -19.57 -7.73 0.18
N GLY A 289 -19.08 -6.60 -0.34
CA GLY A 289 -17.65 -6.25 -0.32
C GLY A 289 -17.24 -5.37 0.87
N PHE A 290 -15.97 -4.92 0.91
CA PHE A 290 -15.44 -4.15 2.04
C PHE A 290 -15.57 -2.63 1.86
N ALA A 291 -16.04 -2.13 0.72
CA ALA A 291 -16.27 -0.70 0.51
C ALA A 291 -17.32 -0.13 1.48
N PHE A 292 -17.37 1.20 1.58
CA PHE A 292 -18.26 1.92 2.49
C PHE A 292 -19.64 2.24 1.87
N LEU A 293 -20.02 1.58 0.76
CA LEU A 293 -21.22 1.89 -0.03
C LEU A 293 -22.49 1.94 0.82
N ASN A 294 -22.68 0.96 1.71
CA ASN A 294 -23.86 0.88 2.58
C ASN A 294 -23.59 1.35 4.03
N SER A 295 -22.43 1.94 4.32
CA SER A 295 -22.05 2.27 5.70
C SER A 295 -22.93 3.34 6.34
N TRP A 296 -23.73 4.07 5.56
CA TRP A 296 -24.73 5.00 6.08
C TRP A 296 -25.88 4.29 6.80
N ALA A 297 -26.21 3.05 6.46
CA ALA A 297 -27.23 2.30 7.18
C ALA A 297 -26.72 1.82 8.56
N GLU A 298 -25.42 1.52 8.65
CA GLU A 298 -24.79 0.85 9.80
C GLU A 298 -24.27 1.81 10.87
N LYS A 299 -23.69 2.96 10.47
CA LYS A 299 -23.02 3.86 11.41
C LYS A 299 -23.98 4.83 12.05
N GLU A 300 -24.19 4.77 13.36
CA GLU A 300 -24.91 5.80 14.11
C GLU A 300 -23.99 6.95 14.54
N ALA A 301 -24.59 8.06 14.99
CA ALA A 301 -23.83 9.21 15.47
C ALA A 301 -22.99 8.83 16.70
N GLY A 302 -21.67 9.00 16.59
CA GLY A 302 -20.74 8.80 17.71
C GLY A 302 -20.26 7.36 17.93
N THR A 303 -20.69 6.39 17.12
CA THR A 303 -20.19 5.00 17.20
C THR A 303 -19.01 4.82 16.25
N TRP A 304 -17.79 5.01 16.76
CA TRP A 304 -16.57 4.47 16.16
C TRP A 304 -16.27 3.16 16.88
N VAL A 305 -16.79 2.06 16.36
CA VAL A 305 -16.46 0.71 16.83
C VAL A 305 -15.83 0.03 15.63
N ASP A 306 -14.51 -0.06 15.65
CA ASP A 306 -13.72 -0.94 14.78
C ASP A 306 -13.46 -2.25 15.54
#